data_AF-A0A944GZD6-F1
#
_entry.id   AF-A0A944GZD6-F1
#
_cell.length_a   1.000
_cell.length_b   1.000
_cell.length_c   1.000
_cell.angle_alpha   90.00
_cell.angle_beta   90.00
_cell.angle_gamma   90.00
#
_symmetry.space_group_name_H-M   'P 1'
#
loop_
_entity.id
_entity.type
_entity.pdbx_description
1 polymer ?
#
loop_
_entity_poly.entity_id
_entity_poly.type
_entity_poly.pdbx_seq_one_letter_code
_entity_poly.pdbx_strand_id
1 'polypeptide(L)'
;MIKAIPTEYNDVQFRSRLEAKWAAFFDLLEWEWEYEPCDFDGWIPDFLLKLDSPIFVEVKPVHNFPQDIADEIEKSGCTEDCLIVGMTLGSPNNSSCYGVQIGWKRVVDDEEAIDLECSDLVWPVYKNWFEVVFTLDKYKKITFDGAPGYTSGIVRFTDGWEDYGSQGLEKEVQRRWRMAGNKVQWKNSISS
;
A
#
# COMPACT_ATOMS: atom_id res chain seq x y z
N MET A 1 8.17 -20.73 12.53
CA MET A 1 7.92 -19.99 11.27
C MET A 1 7.10 -20.87 10.36
N ILE A 2 5.94 -20.40 9.90
CA ILE A 2 5.18 -21.07 8.84
C ILE A 2 5.88 -20.69 7.53
N LYS A 3 6.37 -21.68 6.78
CA LYS A 3 7.04 -21.44 5.50
C LYS A 3 5.99 -20.88 4.52
N ALA A 4 6.26 -19.69 3.97
CA ALA A 4 5.41 -19.12 2.94
C ALA A 4 5.34 -20.07 1.74
N ILE A 5 4.15 -20.18 1.14
CA ILE A 5 3.92 -21.01 -0.05
C ILE A 5 4.25 -20.13 -1.26
N PRO A 6 5.27 -20.51 -2.07
CA PRO A 6 5.53 -19.82 -3.32
C PRO A 6 4.28 -19.83 -4.20
N THR A 7 3.94 -18.69 -4.79
CA THR A 7 2.69 -18.52 -5.54
C THR A 7 2.99 -17.83 -6.86
N GLU A 8 2.53 -18.40 -7.96
CA GLU A 8 2.71 -17.82 -9.29
C GLU A 8 1.55 -16.86 -9.62
N TYR A 9 1.87 -15.66 -10.07
CA TYR A 9 0.92 -14.71 -10.60
C TYR A 9 1.56 -13.87 -11.71
N ASN A 10 0.86 -13.67 -12.83
CA ASN A 10 1.34 -12.92 -14.00
C ASN A 10 2.77 -13.30 -14.44
N ASP A 11 3.03 -14.61 -14.55
CA ASP A 11 4.33 -15.21 -14.92
C ASP A 11 5.50 -14.89 -13.97
N VAL A 12 5.21 -14.37 -12.77
CA VAL A 12 6.18 -14.13 -11.69
C VAL A 12 5.96 -15.13 -10.54
N GLN A 13 7.06 -15.70 -10.05
CA GLN A 13 7.07 -16.62 -8.90
C GLN A 13 7.32 -15.85 -7.61
N PHE A 14 6.27 -15.58 -6.84
CA PHE A 14 6.38 -14.86 -5.57
C PHE A 14 6.83 -15.77 -4.42
N ARG A 15 7.54 -15.20 -3.43
CA ARG A 15 7.99 -15.90 -2.22
C ARG A 15 6.82 -16.26 -1.31
N SER A 16 5.72 -15.52 -1.41
CA SER A 16 4.51 -15.77 -0.63
C SER A 16 3.21 -15.52 -1.40
N ARG A 17 2.13 -16.17 -0.94
CA ARG A 17 0.76 -15.88 -1.41
C ARG A 17 0.32 -14.44 -1.11
N LEU A 18 0.87 -13.82 -0.06
CA LEU A 18 0.52 -12.44 0.29
C LEU A 18 1.13 -11.46 -0.72
N GLU A 19 2.39 -11.63 -1.09
CA GLU A 19 3.03 -10.87 -2.18
C GLU A 19 2.26 -11.03 -3.49
N ALA A 20 1.96 -12.27 -3.90
CA ALA A 20 1.19 -12.51 -5.13
C ALA A 20 -0.18 -11.82 -5.08
N LYS A 21 -0.83 -11.79 -3.91
CA LYS A 21 -2.11 -11.10 -3.72
C LYS A 21 -1.95 -9.59 -3.86
N TRP A 22 -0.88 -9.00 -3.33
CA TRP A 22 -0.59 -7.58 -3.51
C TRP A 22 -0.32 -7.24 -4.97
N ALA A 23 0.47 -8.04 -5.70
CA ALA A 23 0.66 -7.90 -7.15
C ALA A 23 -0.68 -7.91 -7.91
N ALA A 24 -1.54 -8.90 -7.62
CA ALA A 24 -2.87 -8.98 -8.22
C ALA A 24 -3.79 -7.81 -7.84
N PHE A 25 -3.57 -7.21 -6.68
CA PHE A 25 -4.30 -6.04 -6.22
C PHE A 25 -3.81 -4.77 -6.91
N PHE A 26 -2.50 -4.57 -7.06
CA PHE A 26 -1.92 -3.47 -7.84
C PHE A 26 -2.41 -3.47 -9.28
N ASP A 27 -2.47 -4.64 -9.94
CA ASP A 27 -3.07 -4.76 -11.27
C ASP A 27 -4.55 -4.33 -11.31
N LEU A 28 -5.32 -4.68 -10.27
CA LEU A 28 -6.73 -4.26 -10.16
C LEU A 28 -6.87 -2.77 -9.88
N LEU A 29 -5.83 -2.10 -9.40
CA LEU A 29 -5.76 -0.65 -9.22
C LEU A 29 -5.16 0.06 -10.43
N GLU A 30 -4.72 -0.69 -11.45
CA GLU A 30 -3.97 -0.17 -12.61
C GLU A 30 -2.64 0.49 -12.20
N TRP A 31 -2.00 -0.01 -11.14
CA TRP A 31 -0.67 0.42 -10.73
C TRP A 31 0.37 -0.50 -11.35
N GLU A 32 1.25 0.06 -12.17
CA GLU A 32 2.39 -0.66 -12.72
C GLU A 32 3.39 -1.01 -11.60
N TRP A 33 3.87 -2.23 -11.59
CA TRP A 33 4.80 -2.72 -10.58
C TRP A 33 5.94 -3.54 -11.17
N GLU A 34 7.04 -3.60 -10.43
CA GLU A 34 8.20 -4.46 -10.69
C GLU A 34 8.53 -5.25 -9.42
N TYR A 35 8.84 -6.54 -9.54
CA TYR A 35 9.10 -7.43 -8.41
C TYR A 35 10.59 -7.56 -8.12
N GLU A 36 10.99 -7.44 -6.84
CA GLU A 36 12.40 -7.45 -6.39
C GLU A 36 13.31 -6.55 -7.26
N PRO A 37 13.01 -5.23 -7.36
CA PRO A 37 13.60 -4.33 -8.37
C PRO A 37 15.11 -4.07 -8.16
N CYS A 38 15.58 -4.04 -6.92
CA CYS A 38 16.98 -3.74 -6.59
C CYS A 38 17.34 -4.16 -5.16
N ASP A 39 18.64 -4.10 -4.83
CA ASP A 39 19.20 -4.36 -3.50
C ASP A 39 19.77 -3.06 -2.91
N PHE A 40 19.26 -2.66 -1.74
CA PHE A 40 19.75 -1.55 -0.92
C PHE A 40 20.54 -2.10 0.27
N ASP A 41 21.82 -2.39 0.06
CA ASP A 41 22.76 -2.84 1.09
C ASP A 41 22.17 -3.92 2.04
N GLY A 42 21.46 -4.90 1.47
CA GLY A 42 20.87 -6.03 2.20
C GLY A 42 19.36 -5.94 2.42
N TRP A 43 18.70 -4.83 2.08
CA TRP A 43 17.25 -4.76 1.96
C TRP A 43 16.83 -4.81 0.48
N ILE A 44 16.06 -5.83 0.12
CA ILE A 44 15.47 -5.99 -1.22
C ILE A 44 13.98 -5.75 -1.09
N PRO A 45 13.43 -4.62 -1.59
CA PRO A 45 12.00 -4.37 -1.58
C PRO A 45 11.25 -5.47 -2.34
N ASP A 46 10.06 -5.86 -1.86
CA ASP A 46 9.22 -6.80 -2.59
C ASP A 46 8.76 -6.23 -3.95
N PHE A 47 8.42 -4.94 -3.99
CA PHE A 47 7.99 -4.27 -5.22
C PHE A 47 8.55 -2.86 -5.39
N LEU A 48 8.52 -2.39 -6.63
CA LEU A 48 8.56 -0.98 -7.00
C LEU A 48 7.26 -0.63 -7.71
N LEU A 49 6.50 0.34 -7.22
CA LEU A 49 5.35 0.92 -7.91
C LEU A 49 5.80 2.06 -8.81
N LYS A 50 5.45 2.01 -10.10
CA LYS A 50 5.78 3.01 -11.12
C LYS A 50 4.68 4.07 -11.22
N LEU A 51 4.43 4.74 -10.09
CA LEU A 51 3.57 5.93 -10.05
C LEU A 51 4.33 7.14 -10.61
N ASP A 52 3.74 8.34 -10.58
CA ASP A 52 4.40 9.57 -11.05
C ASP A 52 5.74 9.83 -10.34
N SER A 53 5.89 9.36 -9.10
CA SER A 53 7.20 9.10 -8.51
C SER A 53 7.25 7.69 -7.93
N PRO A 54 8.40 6.99 -8.11
CA PRO A 54 8.56 5.61 -7.71
C PRO A 54 8.43 5.42 -6.20
N ILE A 55 7.75 4.35 -5.78
CA ILE A 55 7.69 3.94 -4.36
C ILE A 55 8.11 2.48 -4.24
N PHE A 56 9.07 2.22 -3.35
CA PHE A 56 9.42 0.86 -2.97
C PHE A 56 8.44 0.30 -1.95
N VAL A 57 8.02 -0.95 -2.12
CA VAL A 57 7.02 -1.58 -1.26
C VAL A 57 7.57 -2.83 -0.60
N GLU A 58 7.31 -2.94 0.70
CA GLU A 58 7.61 -4.12 1.51
C GLU A 58 6.30 -4.77 1.99
N VAL A 59 6.13 -6.06 1.73
CA VAL A 59 4.95 -6.84 2.12
C VAL A 59 5.26 -7.66 3.36
N LYS A 60 4.50 -7.43 4.44
CA LYS A 60 4.65 -8.21 5.68
C LYS A 60 3.34 -8.74 6.21
N PRO A 61 3.33 -9.94 6.82
CA PRO A 61 2.14 -10.51 7.44
C PRO A 61 1.85 -9.85 8.80
N VAL A 62 1.63 -8.53 8.79
CA VAL A 62 1.45 -7.69 9.98
C VAL A 62 0.08 -7.01 9.96
N HIS A 63 -0.38 -6.63 11.15
CA HIS A 63 -1.60 -5.84 11.37
C HIS A 63 -1.33 -4.47 11.99
N ASN A 64 -0.14 -4.30 12.58
CA ASN A 64 0.30 -3.05 13.20
C ASN A 64 1.64 -2.64 12.56
N PHE A 65 2.03 -1.39 12.78
CA PHE A 65 3.28 -0.85 12.24
C PHE A 65 4.50 -1.70 12.65
N PRO A 66 5.25 -2.26 11.69
CA PRO A 66 6.42 -3.08 11.98
C PRO A 66 7.69 -2.23 12.08
N GLN A 67 7.95 -1.70 13.29
CA GLN A 67 9.08 -0.81 13.54
C GLN A 67 10.45 -1.44 13.19
N ASP A 68 10.60 -2.76 13.39
CA ASP A 68 11.81 -3.51 13.04
C ASP A 68 12.12 -3.44 11.54
N ILE A 69 11.09 -3.59 10.71
CA ILE A 69 11.20 -3.49 9.25
C ILE A 69 11.48 -2.05 8.81
N ALA A 70 10.80 -1.07 9.43
CA ALA A 70 11.09 0.33 9.18
C ALA A 70 12.57 0.67 9.51
N ASP A 71 13.08 0.17 10.63
CA ASP A 71 14.50 0.37 11.00
C ASP A 71 15.48 -0.36 10.08
N GLU A 72 15.11 -1.48 9.45
CA GLU A 72 15.90 -2.12 8.39
C GLU A 72 15.97 -1.24 7.14
N ILE A 73 14.83 -0.68 6.71
CA ILE A 73 14.74 0.24 5.58
C ILE A 73 15.59 1.49 5.82
N GLU A 74 15.54 2.10 7.01
CA GLU A 74 16.39 3.27 7.30
C GLU A 74 17.89 2.94 7.25
N LYS A 75 18.28 1.72 7.62
CA LYS A 75 19.69 1.30 7.59
C LYS A 75 20.18 0.93 6.19
N SER A 76 19.26 0.63 5.27
CA SER A 76 19.57 0.23 3.89
C SER A 76 20.21 1.34 3.04
N GLY A 77 20.12 2.59 3.49
CA GLY A 77 20.56 3.75 2.72
C GLY A 77 19.60 4.14 1.58
N CYS A 78 18.43 3.50 1.45
CA CYS A 78 17.41 3.91 0.50
C CYS A 78 16.98 5.36 0.77
N THR A 79 17.03 6.20 -0.27
CA THR A 79 16.65 7.62 -0.23
C THR A 79 15.30 7.92 -0.89
N GLU A 80 14.62 6.90 -1.40
CA GLU A 80 13.32 7.04 -2.07
C GLU A 80 12.17 6.74 -1.11
N ASP A 81 10.96 7.16 -1.44
CA ASP A 81 9.79 6.83 -0.64
C ASP A 81 9.55 5.32 -0.56
N CYS A 82 9.08 4.89 0.62
CA CYS A 82 8.85 3.48 0.91
C CYS A 82 7.45 3.27 1.48
N LEU A 83 6.82 2.14 1.17
CA LEU A 83 5.50 1.77 1.68
C LEU A 83 5.57 0.35 2.26
N ILE A 84 5.20 0.21 3.53
CA ILE A 84 5.02 -1.12 4.14
C ILE A 84 3.53 -1.46 4.11
N VAL A 85 3.19 -2.61 3.55
CA VAL A 85 1.80 -3.09 3.44
C VAL A 85 1.58 -4.41 4.20
N GLY A 86 0.36 -4.57 4.73
CA GLY A 86 0.02 -5.64 5.67
C GLY A 86 -0.84 -6.79 5.12
N MET A 87 -1.42 -7.58 6.02
CA MET A 87 -2.32 -8.71 5.67
C MET A 87 -3.73 -8.29 5.27
N THR A 88 -4.18 -7.14 5.74
CA THR A 88 -5.58 -6.73 5.72
C THR A 88 -5.70 -5.26 5.46
N LEU A 89 -6.71 -4.89 4.69
CA LEU A 89 -7.16 -3.51 4.55
C LEU A 89 -8.22 -3.28 5.63
N GLY A 90 -7.83 -2.67 6.75
CA GLY A 90 -8.68 -2.43 7.91
C GLY A 90 -8.89 -0.93 8.15
N SER A 91 -9.99 -0.58 8.83
CA SER A 91 -10.15 0.78 9.35
C SER A 91 -9.36 0.89 10.67
N PRO A 92 -8.50 1.91 10.84
CA PRO A 92 -7.47 1.89 11.88
C PRO A 92 -8.01 1.77 13.30
N ASN A 93 -9.22 2.22 13.61
CA ASN A 93 -9.69 2.32 15.01
C ASN A 93 -11.21 2.19 15.20
N ASN A 94 -11.92 1.40 14.39
CA ASN A 94 -13.40 1.33 14.42
C ASN A 94 -14.09 2.70 14.18
N SER A 95 -13.32 3.75 13.89
CA SER A 95 -13.75 5.08 13.50
C SER A 95 -13.80 5.13 11.99
N SER A 96 -14.97 4.85 11.43
CA SER A 96 -15.25 4.89 9.98
C SER A 96 -15.04 6.26 9.33
N CYS A 97 -14.52 7.27 10.05
CA CYS A 97 -14.32 8.62 9.56
C CYS A 97 -13.01 8.82 8.77
N TYR A 98 -12.02 7.93 8.89
CA TYR A 98 -10.71 8.13 8.26
C TYR A 98 -10.43 7.21 7.05
N GLY A 99 -11.31 6.24 6.77
CA GLY A 99 -11.18 5.38 5.59
C GLY A 99 -10.51 4.03 5.81
N VAL A 100 -10.02 3.45 4.71
CA VAL A 100 -9.39 2.12 4.66
C VAL A 100 -7.88 2.29 4.56
N GLN A 101 -7.15 1.74 5.52
CA GLN A 101 -5.69 1.76 5.54
C GLN A 101 -5.11 0.89 4.41
N ILE A 102 -4.08 1.40 3.72
CA ILE A 102 -3.24 0.60 2.81
C ILE A 102 -1.99 0.08 3.51
N GLY A 103 -1.41 0.91 4.40
CA GLY A 103 -0.19 0.59 5.12
C GLY A 103 0.46 1.83 5.73
N TRP A 104 1.80 1.84 5.75
CA TRP A 104 2.59 2.93 6.31
C TRP A 104 3.62 3.42 5.29
N LYS A 105 3.59 4.71 4.97
CA LYS A 105 4.51 5.36 4.03
C LYS A 105 5.63 6.05 4.80
N ARG A 106 6.88 5.80 4.41
CA ARG A 106 8.01 6.69 4.74
C ARG A 106 8.02 7.84 3.77
N VAL A 107 8.05 9.05 4.29
CA VAL A 107 8.16 10.29 3.51
C VAL A 107 9.56 10.83 3.68
N VAL A 108 10.31 10.91 2.58
CA VAL A 108 11.70 11.40 2.61
C VAL A 108 11.77 12.92 2.45
N ASP A 109 10.84 13.52 1.72
CA ASP A 109 10.79 14.98 1.53
C ASP A 109 10.29 15.67 2.82
N ASP A 110 11.15 16.49 3.42
CA ASP A 110 10.83 17.23 4.64
C ASP A 110 9.65 18.20 4.43
N GLU A 111 9.47 18.78 3.23
CA GLU A 111 8.32 19.65 2.93
C GLU A 111 7.02 18.82 2.86
N GLU A 112 7.05 17.64 2.24
CA GLU A 112 5.90 16.73 2.20
C GLU A 112 5.55 16.21 3.61
N ALA A 113 6.56 15.89 4.43
CA ALA A 113 6.36 15.47 5.80
C ALA A 113 5.67 16.57 6.63
N ILE A 114 6.12 17.83 6.48
CA ILE A 114 5.49 18.99 7.12
C ILE A 114 4.06 19.18 6.62
N ASP A 115 3.79 19.06 5.33
CA ASP A 115 2.44 19.19 4.77
C ASP A 115 1.49 18.11 5.30
N LEU A 116 1.98 16.88 5.46
CA LEU A 116 1.23 15.77 6.05
C LEU A 116 0.93 16.02 7.54
N GLU A 117 1.91 16.47 8.32
CA GLU A 117 1.71 16.84 9.73
C GLU A 117 0.74 18.04 9.88
N CYS A 118 0.89 19.06 9.03
CA CYS A 118 0.06 20.27 9.06
C CYS A 118 -1.38 20.03 8.59
N SER A 119 -1.66 18.88 7.97
CA SER A 119 -3.01 18.53 7.57
C SER A 119 -3.94 18.26 8.77
N ASP A 120 -3.41 18.13 10.01
CA ASP A 120 -4.11 17.69 11.23
C ASP A 120 -4.81 16.30 11.09
N LEU A 121 -4.56 15.60 9.97
CA LEU A 121 -5.27 14.39 9.58
C LEU A 121 -4.40 13.13 9.73
N VAL A 122 -3.08 13.27 9.78
CA VAL A 122 -2.14 12.16 9.93
C VAL A 122 -1.02 12.57 10.89
N TRP A 123 -0.75 11.71 11.88
CA TRP A 123 0.39 11.86 12.79
C TRP A 123 1.46 10.83 12.43
N PRO A 124 2.76 11.15 12.57
CA PRO A 124 3.80 10.17 12.38
C PRO A 124 3.63 9.02 13.37
N VAL A 125 3.61 7.79 12.86
CA VAL A 125 3.56 6.58 13.67
C VAL A 125 4.94 6.27 14.23
N TYR A 126 6.01 6.61 13.49
CA TYR A 126 7.40 6.44 13.90
C TYR A 126 8.35 7.24 12.99
N LYS A 127 9.13 8.19 13.52
CA LYS A 127 10.01 9.06 12.70
C LYS A 127 9.20 9.67 11.54
N ASN A 128 9.66 9.54 10.29
CA ASN A 128 8.97 10.03 9.10
C ASN A 128 8.03 8.98 8.47
N TRP A 129 7.55 8.00 9.26
CA TRP A 129 6.57 7.01 8.83
C TRP A 129 5.17 7.43 9.22
N PHE A 130 4.28 7.45 8.24
CA PHE A 130 2.90 7.87 8.37
C PHE A 130 1.96 6.72 8.03
N GLU A 131 0.87 6.60 8.77
CA GLU A 131 -0.24 5.75 8.35
C GLU A 131 -0.94 6.38 7.14
N VAL A 132 -1.17 5.60 6.09
CA VAL A 132 -1.80 6.08 4.85
C VAL A 132 -3.05 5.28 4.53
N VAL A 133 -4.07 5.97 4.03
CA VAL A 133 -5.36 5.39 3.63
C VAL A 133 -5.60 5.56 2.14
N PHE A 134 -6.46 4.70 1.58
CA PHE A 134 -6.91 4.86 0.21
C PHE A 134 -7.75 6.12 0.05
N THR A 135 -7.53 6.81 -1.07
CA THR A 135 -8.26 7.99 -1.50
C THR A 135 -8.60 7.90 -2.99
N LEU A 136 -9.19 8.96 -3.53
CA LEU A 136 -9.42 9.10 -4.95
C LEU A 136 -8.63 10.29 -5.48
N ASP A 137 -8.06 10.14 -6.67
CA ASP A 137 -7.46 11.26 -7.39
C ASP A 137 -8.54 12.15 -8.05
N LYS A 138 -8.11 13.23 -8.72
CA LYS A 138 -8.98 14.15 -9.46
C LYS A 138 -9.77 13.49 -10.61
N TYR A 139 -9.39 12.28 -11.02
CA TYR A 139 -10.06 11.47 -12.05
C TYR A 139 -10.91 10.34 -11.45
N LYS A 140 -11.09 10.30 -10.13
CA LYS A 140 -11.81 9.24 -9.40
C LYS A 140 -11.17 7.86 -9.54
N LYS A 141 -9.85 7.79 -9.79
CA LYS A 141 -9.07 6.56 -9.67
C LYS A 141 -8.63 6.37 -8.23
N ILE A 142 -8.57 5.12 -7.78
CA ILE A 142 -8.11 4.77 -6.43
C ILE A 142 -6.62 5.09 -6.33
N THR A 143 -6.26 5.91 -5.35
CA THR A 143 -4.90 6.26 -4.95
C THR A 143 -4.79 6.15 -3.43
N PHE A 144 -3.75 6.71 -2.82
CA PHE A 144 -3.61 6.83 -1.39
C PHE A 144 -2.96 8.14 -1.00
N ASP A 145 -3.05 8.46 0.28
CA ASP A 145 -2.48 9.66 0.85
C ASP A 145 -0.95 9.70 0.75
N GLY A 146 -0.41 10.82 0.26
CA GLY A 146 1.04 10.96 0.00
C GLY A 146 1.52 10.18 -1.22
N ALA A 147 0.64 9.73 -2.12
CA ALA A 147 1.04 9.19 -3.41
C ALA A 147 1.59 10.33 -4.32
N PRO A 148 2.83 10.24 -4.86
CA PRO A 148 3.46 11.28 -5.65
C PRO A 148 2.70 11.61 -6.95
N GLY A 149 2.77 12.87 -7.40
CA GLY A 149 2.19 13.38 -8.66
C GLY A 149 0.66 13.48 -8.72
N TYR A 150 -0.03 12.84 -7.78
CA TYR A 150 -1.42 13.09 -7.50
C TYR A 150 -1.50 14.23 -6.50
N THR A 151 -1.78 15.46 -6.99
CA THR A 151 -2.17 16.60 -6.13
C THR A 151 -2.99 16.08 -4.97
N SER A 152 -2.49 16.26 -3.72
CA SER A 152 -3.11 15.79 -2.48
C SER A 152 -4.60 15.79 -2.66
N GLY A 153 -5.20 14.59 -2.70
CA GLY A 153 -6.60 14.43 -3.05
C GLY A 153 -7.41 15.41 -2.21
N ILE A 154 -8.01 16.40 -2.88
CA ILE A 154 -8.89 17.40 -2.24
C ILE A 154 -10.06 16.71 -1.51
N VAL A 155 -10.27 15.40 -1.73
CA VAL A 155 -11.35 14.61 -1.16
C VAL A 155 -10.82 13.49 -0.24
N ARG A 156 -10.53 13.81 1.02
CA ARG A 156 -10.50 12.82 2.11
C ARG A 156 -11.84 12.86 2.84
N PHE A 157 -12.78 11.99 2.45
CA PHE A 157 -14.02 11.62 3.14
C PHE A 157 -15.00 12.72 3.63
N THR A 158 -14.69 14.02 3.62
CA THR A 158 -15.46 15.07 4.31
C THR A 158 -15.93 16.23 3.45
N ASP A 159 -15.52 16.35 2.19
CA ASP A 159 -16.04 17.34 1.25
C ASP A 159 -17.12 16.73 0.35
N GLY A 160 -18.33 16.68 0.90
CA GLY A 160 -19.61 16.64 0.18
C GLY A 160 -19.63 16.09 -1.26
N TRP A 161 -19.53 14.76 -1.41
CA TRP A 161 -20.07 14.06 -2.58
C TRP A 161 -21.32 13.30 -2.19
N GLU A 162 -22.48 13.77 -2.63
CA GLU A 162 -23.78 13.09 -2.46
C GLU A 162 -23.87 11.76 -3.25
N ASP A 163 -23.00 11.53 -4.24
CA ASP A 163 -23.13 10.37 -5.14
C ASP A 163 -22.40 9.10 -4.67
N TYR A 164 -21.37 9.21 -3.83
CA TYR A 164 -20.66 8.07 -3.23
C TYR A 164 -20.12 8.50 -1.87
N GLY A 165 -20.96 8.50 -0.83
CA GLY A 165 -20.50 8.73 0.54
C GLY A 165 -19.34 7.80 0.92
N SER A 166 -18.61 8.12 2.00
CA SER A 166 -17.41 7.41 2.50
C SER A 166 -17.42 5.87 2.42
N GLN A 167 -18.59 5.26 2.49
CA GLN A 167 -18.79 3.81 2.35
C GLN A 167 -18.54 3.25 0.93
N GLY A 168 -18.55 4.07 -0.13
CA GLY A 168 -18.41 3.62 -1.52
C GLY A 168 -16.98 3.16 -1.86
N LEU A 169 -15.99 3.99 -1.54
CA LEU A 169 -14.57 3.68 -1.75
C LEU A 169 -14.15 2.48 -0.89
N GLU A 170 -14.54 2.45 0.38
CA GLU A 170 -14.26 1.32 1.27
C GLU A 170 -14.77 -0.01 0.67
N LYS A 171 -16.04 -0.04 0.24
CA LYS A 171 -16.62 -1.23 -0.37
C LYS A 171 -15.88 -1.65 -1.64
N GLU A 172 -15.48 -0.70 -2.47
CA GLU A 172 -14.77 -0.99 -3.71
C GLU A 172 -13.35 -1.52 -3.47
N VAL A 173 -12.60 -0.91 -2.55
CA VAL A 173 -11.27 -1.37 -2.12
C VAL A 173 -11.35 -2.79 -1.56
N GLN A 174 -12.29 -3.04 -0.64
CA GLN A 174 -12.50 -4.38 -0.08
C GLN A 174 -12.92 -5.40 -1.15
N ARG A 175 -13.75 -5.00 -2.12
CA ARG A 175 -14.15 -5.85 -3.25
C ARG A 175 -12.94 -6.24 -4.09
N ARG A 176 -12.10 -5.28 -4.50
CA ARG A 176 -10.88 -5.54 -5.28
C ARG A 176 -9.88 -6.39 -4.50
N TRP A 177 -9.70 -6.15 -3.20
CA TRP A 177 -8.83 -6.96 -2.33
C TRP A 177 -9.27 -8.43 -2.26
N ARG A 178 -10.59 -8.67 -2.21
CA ARG A 178 -11.16 -10.02 -2.27
C ARG A 178 -10.93 -10.66 -3.64
N MET A 179 -11.11 -9.91 -4.72
CA MET A 179 -10.86 -10.39 -6.08
C MET A 179 -9.38 -10.77 -6.30
N ALA A 180 -8.44 -9.97 -5.80
CA ALA A 180 -7.02 -10.28 -5.83
C ALA A 180 -6.72 -11.60 -5.12
N GLY A 181 -7.32 -11.81 -3.93
CA GLY A 181 -7.22 -13.06 -3.19
C GLY A 181 -7.73 -14.27 -3.98
N ASN A 182 -8.83 -14.11 -4.72
CA ASN A 182 -9.33 -15.17 -5.59
C ASN A 182 -8.34 -15.45 -6.73
N LYS A 183 -7.85 -14.43 -7.44
CA LYS A 183 -6.94 -14.58 -8.59
C LYS A 183 -5.71 -15.46 -8.28
N VAL A 184 -5.18 -15.37 -7.06
CA VAL A 184 -3.99 -16.14 -6.64
C VAL A 184 -4.30 -17.51 -6.03
N GLN A 185 -5.57 -17.84 -5.79
CA GLN A 185 -5.99 -19.15 -5.28
C GLN A 185 -6.19 -20.19 -6.39
N TRP A 186 -6.68 -19.78 -7.58
CA TRP A 186 -7.17 -20.71 -8.60
C TRP A 186 -6.10 -21.40 -9.46
N LYS A 187 -4.85 -20.91 -9.44
CA LYS A 187 -3.77 -21.51 -10.25
C LYS A 187 -3.20 -22.83 -9.68
N ASN A 188 -3.46 -23.16 -8.41
CA ASN A 188 -3.00 -24.42 -7.80
C ASN A 188 -3.92 -25.64 -8.05
N SER A 189 -5.02 -25.46 -8.80
CA SER A 189 -6.07 -26.48 -8.94
C SER A 189 -6.07 -27.21 -10.29
N ILE A 190 -5.17 -26.87 -11.22
CA ILE A 190 -5.11 -27.48 -12.56
C ILE A 190 -3.69 -27.99 -12.80
N SER A 191 -3.34 -29.06 -12.11
CA SER A 191 -2.22 -29.95 -12.46
C SER A 191 -2.50 -31.33 -11.87
N SER A 192 -3.37 -32.07 -12.55
CA SER A 192 -3.57 -33.51 -12.39
C SER A 192 -4.16 -34.08 -13.66
#